data_AF-A0A3S0QHN1-F1
#
_entry.id   AF-A0A3S0QHN1-F1
#
_cell.length_a   1.000
_cell.length_b   1.000
_cell.length_c   1.000
_cell.angle_alpha   90.00
_cell.angle_beta   90.00
_cell.angle_gamma   90.00
#
_symmetry.space_group_name_H-M   'P 1'
#
loop_
_entity.id
_entity.type
_entity.pdbx_description
1 polymer ?
#
loop_
_entity_poly.entity_id
_entity_poly.type
_entity_poly.pdbx_seq_one_letter_code
_entity_poly.pdbx_strand_id
1 'polypeptide(L)'
;MRKLLAFLSPLLAAATGCGDCTPVEPTADERAWVGAYQPGQQLTFRSNRGATNVLTMEAIKEMRSNQDCNKLESGPYQPLRLTLILSSATNYGGEQGPSFTLQLDKTTPEREATLLFNLAGLLGNKSDVPGGKVFTLLPAPVTLAGGRSYPNAYAIRNGQNAIYLRGSQLRAAYWDQRAGLLRYELETGEVFDLAN
;
A
#
# COMPACT_ATOMS: atom_id res chain seq x y z
N MET A 1 -8.06 -33.35 56.07
CA MET A 1 -7.36 -33.12 54.78
C MET A 1 -8.21 -32.17 53.93
N ARG A 2 -8.06 -30.84 54.10
CA ARG A 2 -8.92 -29.84 53.40
C ARG A 2 -8.24 -28.47 53.23
N LYS A 3 -6.91 -28.43 53.20
CA LYS A 3 -6.12 -27.18 53.20
C LYS A 3 -4.99 -27.15 52.15
N LEU A 4 -5.17 -27.80 51.00
CA LEU A 4 -4.12 -27.83 49.95
C LEU A 4 -4.60 -27.37 48.56
N LEU A 5 -5.86 -26.97 48.41
CA LEU A 5 -6.40 -26.54 47.10
C LEU A 5 -6.48 -25.02 46.90
N ALA A 6 -6.11 -24.20 47.90
CA ALA A 6 -6.22 -22.74 47.80
C ALA A 6 -4.98 -22.04 47.22
N PHE A 7 -3.87 -22.76 47.00
CA PHE A 7 -2.61 -22.17 46.53
C PHE A 7 -2.36 -22.34 45.02
N LEU A 8 -3.29 -22.97 44.28
CA LEU A 8 -3.18 -23.14 42.82
C LEU A 8 -3.99 -22.12 42.01
N SER A 9 -4.75 -21.22 42.68
CA SER A 9 -5.64 -20.27 42.01
C SER A 9 -5.00 -19.00 41.42
N PRO A 10 -3.82 -18.48 41.86
CA PRO A 10 -3.28 -17.27 41.24
C PRO A 10 -2.45 -17.54 39.97
N LEU A 11 -2.04 -18.79 39.72
CA LEU A 11 -1.30 -19.17 38.51
C LEU A 11 -2.21 -19.39 37.28
N LEU A 12 -3.50 -19.67 37.48
CA LEU A 12 -4.46 -19.75 36.37
C LEU A 12 -4.97 -18.37 35.89
N ALA A 13 -4.91 -17.33 36.73
CA ALA A 13 -5.29 -15.97 36.31
C ALA A 13 -4.24 -15.30 35.41
N ALA A 14 -2.99 -15.79 35.42
CA ALA A 14 -1.95 -15.40 34.46
C ALA A 14 -1.98 -16.26 33.17
N ALA A 15 -2.75 -17.36 33.15
CA ALA A 15 -2.90 -18.24 31.99
C ALA A 15 -4.16 -17.93 31.16
N THR A 16 -5.09 -17.13 31.69
CA THR A 16 -6.14 -16.51 30.89
C THR A 16 -5.53 -15.29 30.20
N GLY A 17 -5.20 -15.40 28.92
CA GLY A 17 -4.68 -14.32 28.07
C GLY A 17 -5.63 -13.11 27.89
N CYS A 18 -6.37 -12.72 28.92
CA CYS A 18 -7.31 -11.60 29.02
C CYS A 18 -6.60 -10.25 29.16
N GLY A 19 -5.48 -10.05 28.46
CA GLY A 19 -5.01 -8.70 28.18
C GLY A 19 -5.53 -8.28 26.82
N ASP A 20 -5.84 -7.01 26.61
CA ASP A 20 -6.21 -6.52 25.29
C ASP A 20 -5.02 -6.65 24.32
N CYS A 21 -5.31 -6.93 23.05
CA CYS A 21 -4.30 -6.86 21.99
C CYS A 21 -4.04 -5.41 21.67
N THR A 22 -2.81 -5.08 21.29
CA THR A 22 -2.45 -3.69 20.99
C THR A 22 -2.69 -3.40 19.51
N PRO A 23 -3.53 -2.39 19.16
CA PRO A 23 -3.67 -1.93 17.81
C PRO A 23 -2.35 -1.41 17.27
N VAL A 24 -1.99 -1.81 16.05
CA VAL A 24 -0.80 -1.30 15.39
C VAL A 24 -1.19 -0.11 14.52
N GLU A 25 -0.42 0.97 14.62
CA GLU A 25 -0.59 2.16 13.82
C GLU A 25 0.66 2.44 12.98
N PRO A 26 0.51 2.92 11.74
CA PRO A 26 1.61 3.46 10.97
C PRO A 26 2.06 4.79 11.58
N THR A 27 3.36 5.03 11.53
CA THR A 27 3.95 6.36 11.77
C THR A 27 3.40 7.39 10.77
N ALA A 28 3.63 8.67 11.05
CA ALA A 28 3.20 9.74 10.15
C ALA A 28 3.81 9.61 8.74
N ASP A 29 5.10 9.24 8.65
CA ASP A 29 5.76 9.04 7.36
C ASP A 29 5.22 7.80 6.63
N GLU A 30 5.01 6.68 7.32
CA GLU A 30 4.36 5.51 6.72
C GLU A 30 2.96 5.85 6.20
N ARG A 31 2.16 6.55 7.00
CA ARG A 31 0.80 6.96 6.62
C ARG A 31 0.78 7.91 5.42
N ALA A 32 1.83 8.71 5.21
CA ALA A 32 1.91 9.65 4.09
C ALA A 32 1.74 8.94 2.73
N TRP A 33 2.26 7.70 2.59
CA TRP A 33 2.17 6.91 1.36
C TRP A 33 0.74 6.75 0.83
N VAL A 34 -0.23 6.60 1.73
CA VAL A 34 -1.66 6.42 1.41
C VAL A 34 -2.50 7.66 1.73
N GLY A 35 -1.86 8.75 2.16
CA GLY A 35 -2.52 9.97 2.64
C GLY A 35 -2.51 11.14 1.65
N ALA A 36 -2.03 10.95 0.42
CA ALA A 36 -1.86 12.02 -0.56
C ALA A 36 -3.19 12.62 -1.06
N TYR A 37 -4.31 11.90 -0.92
CA TYR A 37 -5.59 12.25 -1.54
C TYR A 37 -6.76 12.17 -0.56
N GLN A 38 -7.80 12.95 -0.83
CA GLN A 38 -9.08 12.86 -0.13
C GLN A 38 -10.07 11.96 -0.89
N PRO A 39 -11.00 11.27 -0.19
CA PRO A 39 -12.06 10.51 -0.84
C PRO A 39 -12.85 11.37 -1.83
N GLY A 40 -13.10 10.84 -3.03
CA GLY A 40 -13.79 11.56 -4.11
C GLY A 40 -12.93 12.55 -4.88
N GLN A 41 -11.68 12.80 -4.47
CA GLN A 41 -10.76 13.66 -5.21
C GLN A 41 -10.50 13.10 -6.60
N GLN A 42 -10.58 13.97 -7.61
CA GLN A 42 -10.24 13.65 -8.98
C GLN A 42 -8.82 14.10 -9.32
N LEU A 43 -8.06 13.20 -9.93
CA LEU A 43 -6.70 13.42 -10.40
C LEU A 43 -6.72 13.40 -11.92
N THR A 44 -6.42 14.53 -12.55
CA THR A 44 -6.40 14.63 -14.00
C THR A 44 -5.00 14.33 -14.52
N PHE A 45 -4.89 13.42 -15.47
CA PHE A 45 -3.66 13.11 -16.16
C PHE A 45 -3.75 13.48 -17.64
N ARG A 46 -2.74 14.18 -18.15
CA ARG A 46 -2.63 14.59 -19.55
C ARG A 46 -1.57 13.74 -20.24
N SER A 47 -1.94 13.15 -21.37
CA SER A 47 -1.02 12.38 -22.20
C SER A 47 -0.19 13.29 -23.12
N ASN A 48 1.06 12.88 -23.38
CA ASN A 48 1.90 13.46 -24.42
C ASN A 48 1.34 13.30 -25.86
N ARG A 49 0.24 12.55 -26.02
CA ARG A 49 -0.50 12.36 -27.28
C ARG A 49 -1.89 13.02 -27.27
N GLY A 50 -2.20 13.83 -26.27
CA GLY A 50 -3.44 14.63 -26.20
C GLY A 50 -4.62 13.94 -25.53
N ALA A 51 -4.51 12.66 -25.15
CA ALA A 51 -5.53 12.00 -24.32
C ALA A 51 -5.57 12.59 -22.91
N THR A 52 -6.73 12.49 -22.25
CA THR A 52 -6.91 12.85 -20.84
C THR A 52 -7.51 11.66 -20.12
N ASN A 53 -6.95 11.34 -18.95
CA ASN A 53 -7.51 10.36 -18.05
C ASN A 53 -7.80 11.00 -16.69
N VAL A 54 -8.88 10.59 -16.05
CA VAL A 54 -9.24 11.06 -14.72
C VAL A 54 -9.31 9.86 -13.80
N LEU A 55 -8.49 9.88 -12.74
CA LEU A 55 -8.56 8.90 -11.68
C LEU A 55 -9.35 9.49 -10.51
N THR A 56 -10.27 8.73 -9.95
CA THR A 56 -11.05 9.12 -8.77
C THR A 56 -10.58 8.34 -7.55
N MET A 57 -10.25 9.04 -6.48
CA MET A 57 -9.88 8.45 -5.21
C MET A 57 -11.10 7.84 -4.52
N GLU A 58 -11.06 6.56 -4.19
CA GLU A 58 -12.05 5.91 -3.32
C GLU A 58 -11.78 6.23 -1.84
N ALA A 59 -12.73 5.92 -0.95
CA ALA A 59 -12.44 5.93 0.47
C ALA A 59 -11.33 4.90 0.80
N ILE A 60 -10.36 5.29 1.62
CA ILE A 60 -9.30 4.38 2.08
C ILE A 60 -9.96 3.19 2.78
N LYS A 61 -9.63 1.98 2.34
CA LYS A 61 -10.11 0.75 2.99
C LYS A 61 -9.16 0.39 4.12
N GLU A 62 -9.70 0.29 5.32
CA GLU A 62 -8.98 -0.15 6.50
C GLU A 62 -9.42 -1.56 6.88
N MET A 63 -8.44 -2.43 7.13
CA MET A 63 -8.70 -3.77 7.64
C MET A 63 -7.76 -4.05 8.81
N ARG A 64 -8.32 -4.54 9.91
CA ARG A 64 -7.55 -4.99 11.08
C ARG A 64 -7.71 -6.49 11.26
N SER A 65 -6.58 -7.17 11.46
CA SER A 65 -6.55 -8.60 11.77
C SER A 65 -6.47 -8.82 13.28
N ASN A 66 -6.76 -10.05 13.73
CA ASN A 66 -6.73 -10.43 15.15
C ASN A 66 -7.71 -9.62 16.02
N GLN A 67 -8.91 -9.34 15.50
CA GLN A 67 -9.93 -8.55 16.21
C GLN A 67 -10.44 -9.27 17.48
N ASP A 68 -10.50 -10.60 17.45
CA ASP A 68 -10.87 -11.44 18.60
C ASP A 68 -9.74 -11.59 19.63
N CYS A 69 -8.56 -11.00 19.38
CA CYS A 69 -7.40 -11.04 20.23
C CYS A 69 -6.93 -12.46 20.63
N ASN A 70 -6.74 -13.32 19.64
CA ASN A 70 -6.16 -14.64 19.83
C ASN A 70 -4.63 -14.55 19.97
N LYS A 71 -4.17 -14.22 21.19
CA LYS A 71 -2.75 -14.03 21.49
C LYS A 71 -1.89 -15.27 21.29
N LEU A 72 -2.45 -16.46 21.49
CA LEU A 72 -1.71 -17.72 21.37
C LEU A 72 -1.35 -18.04 19.91
N GLU A 73 -2.28 -17.80 18.98
CA GLU A 73 -2.08 -18.14 17.57
C GLU A 73 -1.58 -16.96 16.74
N SER A 74 -2.04 -15.74 17.04
CA SER A 74 -1.79 -14.53 16.22
C SER A 74 -0.88 -13.50 16.89
N GLY A 75 -0.45 -13.75 18.13
CA GLY A 75 0.39 -12.83 18.89
C GLY A 75 -0.36 -11.64 19.49
N PRO A 76 0.35 -10.70 20.14
CA PRO A 76 -0.26 -9.66 20.97
C PRO A 76 -0.79 -8.44 20.21
N TYR A 77 -0.60 -8.40 18.90
CA TYR A 77 -0.87 -7.21 18.07
C TYR A 77 -2.11 -7.40 17.19
N GLN A 78 -2.74 -6.28 16.81
CA GLN A 78 -3.77 -6.22 15.78
C GLN A 78 -3.20 -5.52 14.54
N PRO A 79 -2.67 -6.27 13.57
CA PRO A 79 -2.11 -5.72 12.33
C PRO A 79 -3.10 -4.85 11.58
N LEU A 80 -2.58 -3.81 10.94
CA LEU A 80 -3.33 -2.89 10.11
C LEU A 80 -2.97 -3.07 8.63
N ARG A 81 -3.99 -3.06 7.78
CA ARG A 81 -3.88 -2.86 6.34
C ARG A 81 -4.66 -1.62 5.93
N LEU A 82 -4.00 -0.71 5.23
CA LEU A 82 -4.62 0.43 4.57
C LEU A 82 -4.50 0.26 3.05
N THR A 83 -5.58 0.50 2.33
CA THR A 83 -5.60 0.41 0.86
C THR A 83 -6.11 1.70 0.26
N LEU A 84 -5.23 2.39 -0.47
CA LEU A 84 -5.55 3.51 -1.35
C LEU A 84 -5.91 2.95 -2.73
N ILE A 85 -7.03 3.41 -3.29
CA ILE A 85 -7.52 2.98 -4.60
C ILE A 85 -7.84 4.22 -5.43
N LEU A 86 -7.19 4.33 -6.59
CA LEU A 86 -7.54 5.28 -7.63
C LEU A 86 -8.22 4.52 -8.78
N SER A 87 -9.50 4.80 -8.98
CA SER A 87 -10.31 4.15 -9.99
C SER A 87 -10.35 4.98 -11.27
N SER A 88 -10.15 4.31 -12.39
CA SER A 88 -10.10 4.89 -13.74
C SER A 88 -11.33 4.46 -14.52
N ALA A 89 -11.91 5.35 -15.33
CA ALA A 89 -12.93 4.94 -16.31
C ALA A 89 -12.31 4.05 -17.41
N THR A 90 -11.03 4.28 -17.74
CA THR A 90 -10.27 3.44 -18.66
C THR A 90 -9.62 2.30 -17.91
N ASN A 91 -9.92 1.06 -18.33
CA ASN A 91 -9.33 -0.13 -17.75
C ASN A 91 -7.95 -0.42 -18.37
N TYR A 92 -6.89 0.08 -17.72
CA TYR A 92 -5.50 -0.17 -18.15
C TYR A 92 -4.94 -1.53 -17.68
N GLY A 93 -5.64 -2.23 -16.79
CA GLY A 93 -5.16 -3.47 -16.17
C GLY A 93 -5.89 -4.75 -16.56
N GLY A 94 -6.91 -4.64 -17.42
CA GLY A 94 -7.85 -5.73 -17.69
C GLY A 94 -8.75 -6.05 -16.51
N GLU A 95 -9.55 -7.11 -16.60
CA GLU A 95 -10.52 -7.48 -15.56
C GLU A 95 -9.88 -7.80 -14.20
N GLN A 96 -8.62 -8.24 -14.21
CA GLN A 96 -7.92 -8.72 -13.01
C GLN A 96 -7.29 -7.61 -12.17
N GLY A 97 -7.19 -6.38 -12.69
CA GLY A 97 -6.57 -5.26 -11.97
C GLY A 97 -6.94 -3.90 -12.55
N PRO A 98 -8.23 -3.49 -12.57
CA PRO A 98 -8.65 -2.27 -13.27
C PRO A 98 -8.19 -0.96 -12.62
N SER A 99 -7.81 -0.99 -11.34
CA SER A 99 -7.52 0.21 -10.54
C SER A 99 -6.04 0.37 -10.22
N PHE A 100 -5.62 1.59 -9.88
CA PHE A 100 -4.29 1.87 -9.34
C PHE A 100 -4.36 1.80 -7.81
N THR A 101 -3.72 0.80 -7.23
CA THR A 101 -3.82 0.49 -5.80
C THR A 101 -2.46 0.55 -5.14
N LEU A 102 -2.42 1.18 -3.96
CA LEU A 102 -1.30 1.08 -3.02
C LEU A 102 -1.84 0.55 -1.69
N GLN A 103 -1.28 -0.57 -1.26
CA GLN A 103 -1.55 -1.17 0.04
C GLN A 103 -0.36 -0.95 0.97
N LEU A 104 -0.66 -0.58 2.20
CA LEU A 104 0.28 -0.48 3.31
C LEU A 104 -0.11 -1.50 4.37
N ASP A 105 0.82 -2.39 4.71
CA ASP A 105 0.65 -3.38 5.78
C ASP A 105 1.60 -3.08 6.93
N LYS A 106 1.07 -2.95 8.15
CA LYS A 106 1.83 -2.74 9.38
C LYS A 106 1.45 -3.81 10.39
N THR A 107 2.40 -4.70 10.70
CA THR A 107 2.15 -5.91 11.49
C THR A 107 2.58 -5.82 12.94
N THR A 108 3.66 -5.06 13.24
CA THR A 108 4.09 -4.72 14.59
C THR A 108 4.56 -3.26 14.65
N PRO A 109 4.58 -2.62 15.83
CA PRO A 109 5.05 -1.24 15.96
C PRO A 109 6.50 -1.02 15.53
N GLU A 110 7.37 -1.99 15.79
CA GLU A 110 8.83 -1.89 15.65
C GLU A 110 9.33 -2.12 14.21
N ARG A 111 8.51 -2.73 13.34
CA ARG A 111 8.89 -3.02 11.94
C ARG A 111 8.30 -1.98 11.01
N GLU A 112 9.06 -1.55 10.01
CA GLU A 112 8.53 -0.69 8.94
C GLU A 112 7.33 -1.34 8.24
N ALA A 113 6.40 -0.49 7.80
CA ALA A 113 5.29 -0.92 6.97
C ALA A 113 5.78 -1.45 5.62
N THR A 114 5.16 -2.53 5.18
CA THR A 114 5.34 -3.10 3.84
C THR A 114 4.42 -2.37 2.86
N LEU A 115 4.89 -2.14 1.63
CA LEU A 115 4.12 -1.49 0.58
C LEU A 115 3.91 -2.44 -0.59
N LEU A 116 2.66 -2.60 -1.01
CA LEU A 116 2.30 -3.36 -2.21
C LEU A 116 1.62 -2.44 -3.22
N PHE A 117 2.26 -2.26 -4.36
CA PHE A 117 1.73 -1.56 -5.52
C PHE A 117 1.05 -2.57 -6.45
N ASN A 118 -0.20 -2.30 -6.80
CA ASN A 118 -0.88 -2.90 -7.95
C ASN A 118 -1.43 -1.76 -8.80
N LEU A 119 -0.59 -1.22 -9.68
CA LEU A 119 -0.90 -0.05 -10.49
C LEU A 119 -1.47 -0.56 -11.81
N ALA A 120 -2.78 -0.74 -11.85
CA ALA A 120 -3.53 -1.37 -12.94
C ALA A 120 -2.82 -2.60 -13.56
N GLY A 121 -2.51 -3.59 -12.72
CA GLY A 121 -1.83 -4.83 -13.11
C GLY A 121 -0.30 -4.77 -13.17
N LEU A 122 0.32 -3.61 -12.96
CA LEU A 122 1.75 -3.49 -12.70
C LEU A 122 2.02 -3.71 -11.20
N LEU A 123 2.55 -4.88 -10.86
CA LEU A 123 2.68 -5.33 -9.47
C LEU A 123 4.12 -5.17 -8.95
N GLY A 124 4.27 -4.42 -7.85
CA GLY A 124 5.54 -4.26 -7.12
C GLY A 124 5.34 -4.40 -5.61
N ASN A 125 6.27 -5.02 -4.89
CA ASN A 125 6.10 -5.31 -3.45
C ASN A 125 7.36 -5.00 -2.61
N LYS A 126 7.40 -3.85 -1.91
CA LYS A 126 8.46 -3.55 -0.94
C LYS A 126 8.14 -4.27 0.37
N SER A 127 8.83 -5.39 0.62
CA SER A 127 8.70 -6.18 1.84
C SER A 127 10.06 -6.39 2.50
N ASP A 128 10.18 -6.07 3.78
CA ASP A 128 11.40 -6.33 4.57
C ASP A 128 11.36 -7.73 5.24
N VAL A 129 10.66 -8.69 4.63
CA VAL A 129 10.57 -10.08 5.13
C VAL A 129 11.71 -10.92 4.54
N PRO A 130 12.54 -11.58 5.38
CA PRO A 130 13.59 -12.49 4.91
C PRO A 130 13.04 -13.58 3.98
N GLY A 131 13.62 -13.72 2.78
CA GLY A 131 13.23 -14.74 1.79
C GLY A 131 12.09 -14.34 0.84
N GLY A 132 11.48 -13.16 0.99
CA GLY A 132 10.55 -12.61 0.00
C GLY A 132 11.29 -12.09 -1.23
N LYS A 133 10.67 -12.14 -2.42
CA LYS A 133 11.14 -11.37 -3.58
C LYS A 133 10.88 -9.90 -3.30
N VAL A 134 11.85 -9.24 -2.68
CA VAL A 134 11.75 -7.82 -2.29
C VAL A 134 11.87 -6.95 -3.55
N PHE A 135 10.83 -6.18 -3.84
CA PHE A 135 10.93 -5.01 -4.71
C PHE A 135 11.71 -3.94 -3.95
N THR A 136 12.81 -3.47 -4.53
CA THR A 136 13.42 -2.23 -4.08
C THR A 136 12.73 -1.06 -4.78
N LEU A 137 12.22 -0.10 -4.00
CA LEU A 137 11.81 1.19 -4.56
C LEU A 137 13.01 1.82 -5.26
N LEU A 138 12.89 2.07 -6.56
CA LEU A 138 13.97 2.66 -7.35
C LEU A 138 13.82 4.17 -7.34
N PRO A 139 14.73 4.94 -6.69
CA PRO A 139 14.69 6.39 -6.75
C PRO A 139 14.74 6.85 -8.20
N ALA A 140 13.78 7.68 -8.59
CA ALA A 140 13.63 8.18 -9.94
C ALA A 140 13.01 9.58 -9.90
N PRO A 141 13.84 10.63 -9.69
CA PRO A 141 13.41 12.01 -9.81
C PRO A 141 12.64 12.23 -11.10
N VAL A 142 11.49 12.90 -11.03
CA VAL A 142 10.65 13.17 -12.19
C VAL A 142 10.27 14.64 -12.26
N THR A 143 10.37 15.21 -13.46
CA THR A 143 9.78 16.51 -13.80
C THR A 143 8.62 16.27 -14.76
N LEU A 144 7.43 16.73 -14.36
CA LEU A 144 6.23 16.62 -15.17
C LEU A 144 6.24 17.62 -16.32
N ALA A 145 5.40 17.41 -17.33
CA ALA A 145 5.27 18.30 -18.49
C ALA A 145 4.96 19.76 -18.10
N GLY A 146 4.24 19.98 -17.00
CA GLY A 146 3.97 21.32 -16.44
C GLY A 146 5.16 21.97 -15.72
N GLY A 147 6.33 21.35 -15.70
CA GLY A 147 7.56 21.88 -15.10
C GLY A 147 7.73 21.60 -13.60
N ARG A 148 6.72 21.05 -12.92
CA ARG A 148 6.82 20.68 -11.50
C ARG A 148 7.72 19.46 -11.32
N SER A 149 8.71 19.58 -10.44
CA SER A 149 9.69 18.53 -10.14
C SER A 149 9.42 17.84 -8.82
N TYR A 150 9.69 16.53 -8.79
CA TYR A 150 9.58 15.65 -7.63
C TYR A 150 10.89 14.87 -7.48
N PRO A 151 11.85 15.38 -6.70
CA PRO A 151 13.18 14.77 -6.57
C PRO A 151 13.17 13.46 -5.78
N ASN A 152 12.14 13.23 -4.95
CA ASN A 152 12.02 12.07 -4.08
C ASN A 152 11.04 11.02 -4.64
N ALA A 153 10.73 11.09 -5.93
CA ALA A 153 9.86 10.12 -6.58
C ALA A 153 10.57 8.77 -6.77
N TYR A 154 9.76 7.72 -6.87
CA TYR A 154 10.18 6.35 -7.12
C TYR A 154 9.54 5.80 -8.38
N ALA A 155 10.28 5.01 -9.15
CA ALA A 155 9.76 4.31 -10.31
C ALA A 155 9.36 2.87 -9.94
N ILE A 156 8.19 2.47 -10.43
CA ILE A 156 7.67 1.11 -10.46
C ILE A 156 7.70 0.69 -11.93
N ARG A 157 8.56 -0.25 -12.31
CA ARG A 157 8.87 -0.58 -13.71
C ARG A 157 8.85 -2.08 -13.95
N ASN A 158 8.13 -2.50 -14.98
CA ASN A 158 8.11 -3.90 -15.36
C ASN A 158 9.51 -4.40 -15.74
N GLY A 159 9.86 -5.59 -15.28
CA GLY A 159 11.13 -6.26 -15.57
C GLY A 159 12.34 -5.68 -14.82
N GLN A 160 12.14 -4.65 -13.98
CA GLN A 160 13.18 -4.12 -13.10
C GLN A 160 12.84 -4.43 -11.65
N ASN A 161 11.84 -3.74 -11.12
CA ASN A 161 11.37 -3.95 -9.77
C ASN A 161 9.93 -4.49 -9.74
N ALA A 162 9.09 -4.21 -10.74
CA ALA A 162 7.73 -4.75 -10.84
C ALA A 162 7.60 -5.89 -11.87
N ILE A 163 6.51 -6.64 -11.76
CA ILE A 163 6.08 -7.65 -12.74
C ILE A 163 4.73 -7.28 -13.33
N TYR A 164 4.49 -7.74 -14.55
CA TYR A 164 3.18 -7.68 -15.17
C TYR A 164 2.24 -8.79 -14.73
N LEU A 165 1.03 -8.40 -14.39
CA LEU A 165 -0.13 -9.28 -14.44
C LEU A 165 -0.75 -9.21 -15.84
N ARG A 166 -1.33 -10.33 -16.27
CA ARG A 166 -1.92 -10.47 -17.62
C ARG A 166 -3.01 -9.41 -17.82
N GLY A 167 -2.87 -8.58 -18.85
CA GLY A 167 -3.83 -7.53 -19.19
C GLY A 167 -3.42 -6.12 -18.79
N SER A 168 -2.32 -5.95 -18.05
CA SER A 168 -1.76 -4.61 -17.81
C SER A 168 -1.16 -4.01 -19.06
N GLN A 169 -1.42 -2.72 -19.26
CA GLN A 169 -0.86 -1.90 -20.33
C GLN A 169 0.26 -0.97 -19.84
N LEU A 170 0.62 -1.02 -18.55
CA LEU A 170 1.48 -0.04 -17.88
C LEU A 170 2.94 -0.46 -17.86
N ARG A 171 3.80 0.19 -18.64
CA ARG A 171 5.26 -0.03 -18.62
C ARG A 171 5.89 0.42 -17.31
N ALA A 172 5.46 1.58 -16.83
CA ALA A 172 6.01 2.20 -15.65
C ALA A 172 4.99 3.10 -14.96
N ALA A 173 5.19 3.32 -13.68
CA ALA A 173 4.52 4.36 -12.91
C ALA A 173 5.51 5.03 -11.96
N TYR A 174 5.27 6.30 -11.64
CA TYR A 174 6.11 7.11 -10.78
C TYR A 174 5.29 7.60 -9.60
N TRP A 175 5.79 7.36 -8.40
CA TRP A 175 5.09 7.64 -7.16
C TRP A 175 5.98 8.45 -6.23
N ASP A 176 5.45 9.50 -5.64
CA ASP A 176 6.07 10.21 -4.52
C ASP A 176 5.29 9.93 -3.23
N GLN A 177 6.01 9.71 -2.14
CA GLN A 177 5.40 9.32 -0.86
C GLN A 177 4.35 10.31 -0.36
N ARG A 178 4.48 11.61 -0.66
CA ARG A 178 3.60 12.67 -0.16
C ARG A 178 2.65 13.20 -1.24
N ALA A 179 3.02 13.09 -2.51
CA ALA A 179 2.19 13.56 -3.63
C ALA A 179 1.43 12.44 -4.37
N GLY A 180 1.76 11.18 -4.10
CA GLY A 180 1.12 10.01 -4.69
C GLY A 180 1.58 9.72 -6.12
N LEU A 181 0.68 9.20 -6.96
CA LEU A 181 0.93 8.94 -8.38
C LEU A 181 1.16 10.23 -9.17
N LEU A 182 2.31 10.31 -9.84
CA LEU A 182 2.77 11.51 -10.56
C LEU A 182 2.72 11.35 -12.07
N ARG A 183 3.13 10.16 -12.56
CA ARG A 183 3.25 9.83 -13.98
C ARG A 183 3.00 8.35 -14.15
N TYR A 184 2.44 7.97 -15.29
CA TYR A 184 2.49 6.59 -15.75
C TYR A 184 2.72 6.50 -17.26
N GLU A 185 3.35 5.40 -17.67
CA GLU A 185 3.76 5.14 -19.05
C GLU A 185 3.09 3.85 -19.52
N LEU A 186 2.48 3.89 -20.71
CA LEU A 186 1.94 2.70 -21.35
C LEU A 186 3.01 1.95 -22.15
N GLU A 187 2.78 0.67 -22.43
CA GLU A 187 3.63 -0.14 -23.31
C GLU A 187 3.79 0.47 -24.71
N THR A 188 2.78 1.21 -25.17
CA THR A 188 2.80 1.92 -26.46
C THR A 188 3.74 3.14 -26.47
N GLY A 189 4.35 3.47 -25.33
CA GLY A 189 5.18 4.67 -25.15
C GLY A 189 4.39 5.96 -24.92
N GLU A 190 3.07 5.87 -24.77
CA GLU A 190 2.26 7.01 -24.33
C GLU A 190 2.51 7.29 -22.84
N VAL A 191 2.71 8.56 -22.50
CA VAL A 191 3.05 9.00 -21.15
C VAL A 191 2.00 9.95 -20.64
N PHE A 192 1.46 9.64 -19.47
CA PHE A 192 0.45 10.43 -18.77
C PHE A 192 1.08 11.11 -17.56
N ASP A 193 1.04 12.42 -17.54
CA ASP A 193 1.51 13.24 -16.41
C ASP A 193 0.35 13.80 -15.63
N LEU A 194 0.49 13.83 -14.31
CA LEU A 194 -0.45 14.52 -13.43
C LEU A 194 -0.51 16.00 -13.85
N ALA A 195 -1.68 16.42 -14.31
CA ALA A 195 -1.98 17.78 -14.65
C ALA A 195 -2.40 18.51 -13.37
N ASN A 196 -1.54 19.43 -12.93
CA ASN A 196 -1.91 20.46 -11.98
C ASN A 196 -2.23 21.73 -12.76
#